data_AF-A0A2K3NJR1-F1
#
_entry.id   AF-A0A2K3NJR1-F1
#
_cell.length_a   1.000
_cell.length_b   1.000
_cell.length_c   1.000
_cell.angle_alpha   90.00
_cell.angle_beta   90.00
_cell.angle_gamma   90.00
#
_symmetry.space_group_name_H-M   'P 1'
#
loop_
_entity.id
_entity.type
_entity.pdbx_description
1 polymer ?
#
loop_
_entity_poly.entity_id
_entity_poly.type
_entity_poly.pdbx_seq_one_letter_code
_entity_poly.pdbx_strand_id
1 'polypeptide(L)'
;MSGISGLESVPGPQLPQIDFLKRFNEENQKKYAENDARFKETPLVKKLLEQSKLNKEKNSKEIENKYCLRGAEWGVGDCSAEGMSPDEREKFIAMLKERVGEK
;
A
#
# COMPACT_ATOMS: atom_id res chain seq x y z
N MET A 1 16.73 -37.69 -19.25
CA MET A 1 15.78 -36.56 -19.12
C MET A 1 16.15 -35.53 -20.16
N SER A 2 15.63 -35.66 -21.39
CA SER A 2 15.78 -34.63 -22.42
C SER A 2 14.71 -33.57 -22.19
N GLY A 3 15.08 -32.46 -21.58
CA GLY A 3 14.26 -31.26 -21.53
C GLY A 3 14.45 -30.49 -22.83
N ILE A 4 13.38 -30.36 -23.61
CA ILE A 4 13.34 -29.50 -24.79
C ILE A 4 13.53 -28.09 -24.26
N SER A 5 14.65 -27.43 -24.58
CA SER A 5 14.82 -26.00 -24.34
C SER A 5 13.74 -25.27 -25.12
N GLY A 6 12.71 -24.80 -24.41
CA GLY A 6 11.66 -23.98 -25.00
C GLY A 6 12.29 -22.79 -25.72
N LEU A 7 11.60 -22.29 -26.75
CA LEU A 7 11.98 -21.11 -27.53
C LEU A 7 12.48 -20.00 -26.59
N GLU A 8 13.79 -19.87 -26.44
CA GLU A 8 14.41 -18.75 -25.74
C GLU A 8 13.94 -17.50 -26.48
N SER A 9 13.30 -16.57 -25.77
CA SER A 9 12.79 -15.34 -26.38
C SER A 9 13.98 -14.54 -26.89
N VAL A 10 14.35 -14.72 -28.16
CA VAL A 10 15.36 -13.90 -28.79
C VAL A 10 14.83 -12.48 -28.77
N PRO A 11 15.50 -11.53 -28.08
CA PRO A 11 15.03 -10.16 -28.00
C PRO A 11 14.92 -9.63 -29.43
N GLY A 12 13.74 -9.12 -29.78
CA GLY A 12 13.48 -8.58 -31.10
C GLY A 12 14.47 -7.48 -31.47
N PRO A 13 14.67 -7.23 -32.78
CA PRO A 13 15.58 -6.20 -33.24
C PRO A 13 15.21 -4.84 -32.63
N GLN A 14 16.23 -4.08 -32.22
CA GLN A 14 16.02 -2.74 -31.68
C GLN A 14 15.43 -1.85 -32.77
N LEU A 15 14.25 -1.29 -32.49
CA LEU A 15 13.62 -0.35 -33.41
C LEU A 15 14.50 0.90 -33.55
N PRO A 16 14.66 1.45 -34.77
CA PRO A 16 15.44 2.66 -34.98
C PRO A 16 14.81 3.81 -34.20
N GLN A 17 15.60 4.43 -33.31
CA GLN A 17 15.17 5.60 -32.58
C GLN A 17 15.18 6.80 -33.52
N ILE A 18 14.01 7.37 -33.77
CA ILE A 18 13.88 8.58 -34.58
C ILE A 18 14.11 9.79 -33.67
N ASP A 19 15.10 10.62 -33.99
CA ASP A 19 15.52 11.76 -33.14
C ASP A 19 14.38 12.73 -32.79
N PHE A 20 13.42 12.93 -33.69
CA PHE A 20 12.22 13.72 -33.43
C PHE A 20 11.36 13.11 -32.31
N LEU A 21 11.12 11.80 -32.32
CA LEU A 21 10.32 11.12 -31.31
C LEU A 21 11.00 11.19 -29.93
N LYS A 22 12.33 11.12 -29.90
CA LYS A 22 13.12 11.27 -28.68
C LYS A 22 12.96 12.67 -28.08
N ARG A 23 13.15 13.72 -28.89
CA ARG A 23 12.97 15.12 -28.45
C ARG A 23 11.53 15.39 -28.00
N PHE A 24 10.54 14.89 -28.74
CA PHE A 24 9.13 15.03 -28.37
C PHE A 24 8.81 14.35 -27.03
N ASN A 25 9.35 13.15 -26.79
CA ASN A 25 9.20 12.46 -25.51
C ASN A 25 9.88 13.23 -24.37
N GLU A 26 11.09 13.74 -24.57
CA GLU A 26 11.81 14.54 -23.58
C GLU A 26 11.06 15.84 -23.23
N GLU A 27 10.52 16.55 -24.22
CA GLU A 27 9.71 17.75 -24.01
C GLU A 27 8.42 17.45 -23.25
N ASN A 28 7.74 16.36 -23.59
CA ASN A 28 6.53 15.95 -22.87
C ASN A 28 6.82 15.56 -21.43
N GLN A 29 7.90 14.81 -21.18
CA GLN A 29 8.34 14.47 -19.83
C GLN A 29 8.62 15.73 -19.00
N LYS A 30 9.30 16.73 -19.59
CA LYS A 30 9.52 18.03 -18.92
C LYS A 30 8.21 18.71 -18.56
N LYS A 31 7.25 18.80 -19.50
CA LYS A 31 5.93 19.39 -19.25
C LYS A 31 5.17 18.67 -18.14
N TYR A 32 5.22 17.33 -18.08
CA TYR A 32 4.59 16.57 -17.00
C TYR A 32 5.25 16.85 -15.65
N ALA A 33 6.58 16.90 -15.59
CA ALA A 33 7.31 17.20 -14.37
C ALA A 33 7.03 18.63 -13.86
N GLU A 34 6.98 19.61 -14.76
CA GLU A 34 6.62 20.99 -14.43
C GLU A 34 5.17 21.11 -13.93
N ASN A 35 4.23 20.43 -14.57
CA ASN A 35 2.83 20.43 -14.15
C ASN A 35 2.62 19.72 -12.81
N ASP A 36 3.33 18.60 -12.57
CA ASP A 36 3.30 17.91 -11.28
C ASP A 36 3.90 18.77 -10.17
N ALA A 37 4.99 19.50 -10.43
CA ALA A 37 5.55 20.47 -9.49
C ALA A 37 4.54 21.57 -9.16
N ARG A 38 3.92 22.18 -10.17
CA ARG A 38 2.86 23.19 -9.96
C ARG A 38 1.66 22.64 -9.18
N PHE A 39 1.27 21.40 -9.45
CA PHE A 39 0.17 20.75 -8.75
C PHE A 39 0.50 20.53 -7.26
N LYS A 40 1.69 20.01 -6.96
CA LYS A 40 2.19 19.84 -5.59
C LYS A 40 2.27 21.16 -4.82
N GLU A 41 2.55 22.26 -5.52
CA GLU A 41 2.59 23.59 -4.93
C GLU A 41 1.21 24.18 -4.60
N THR A 42 0.12 23.58 -5.09
CA THR A 42 -1.25 24.07 -4.88
C THR A 42 -1.63 24.03 -3.39
N PRO A 43 -2.27 25.08 -2.84
CA PRO A 43 -2.57 25.17 -1.40
C PRO A 43 -3.46 24.01 -0.90
N LEU A 44 -4.36 23.52 -1.75
CA LEU A 44 -5.22 22.37 -1.43
C LEU A 44 -4.37 21.10 -1.24
N VAL A 45 -3.45 20.83 -2.15
CA VAL A 45 -2.61 19.62 -2.12
C VAL A 45 -1.69 19.65 -0.91
N LYS A 46 -1.06 20.79 -0.61
CA LYS A 46 -0.24 20.97 0.59
C LYS A 46 -1.02 20.68 1.87
N LYS A 47 -2.21 21.25 2.01
CA LYS A 47 -3.09 21.02 3.17
C LYS A 47 -3.46 19.53 3.31
N LEU A 48 -3.82 18.88 2.22
CA LEU A 48 -4.17 17.45 2.23
C LEU A 48 -2.95 16.57 2.55
N LEU A 49 -1.76 16.93 2.07
CA LEU A 49 -0.52 16.22 2.40
C LEU A 49 -0.17 16.35 3.88
N GLU A 50 -0.33 17.52 4.47
CA GLU A 50 -0.15 17.74 5.91
C GLU A 50 -1.16 16.92 6.73
N GLN A 51 -2.43 16.95 6.36
CA GLN A 51 -3.46 16.13 7.01
C GLN A 51 -3.19 14.63 6.86
N SER A 52 -2.75 14.19 5.69
CA SER A 52 -2.38 12.78 5.45
C SER A 52 -1.22 12.35 6.34
N LYS A 53 -0.19 13.20 6.51
CA LYS A 53 0.92 12.94 7.43
C LYS A 53 0.45 12.82 8.87
N LEU A 54 -0.40 13.76 9.34
CA LEU A 54 -0.96 13.73 10.70
C LEU A 54 -1.82 12.48 10.94
N ASN A 55 -2.58 12.05 9.92
CA ASN A 55 -3.47 10.90 10.03
C ASN A 55 -2.75 9.56 9.86
N LYS A 56 -1.51 9.53 9.35
CA LYS A 56 -0.80 8.29 9.00
C LYS A 56 -0.69 7.33 10.18
N GLU A 57 -0.17 7.80 11.31
CA GLU A 57 0.03 6.97 12.51
C GLU A 57 -1.29 6.60 13.19
N LYS A 58 -2.27 7.50 13.16
CA LYS A 58 -3.60 7.22 13.68
C LYS A 58 -4.27 6.10 12.87
N ASN A 59 -4.26 6.22 11.55
CA ASN A 59 -4.86 5.24 10.65
C ASN A 59 -4.11 3.90 10.71
N SER A 60 -2.79 3.89 10.83
CA SER A 60 -2.03 2.63 10.98
C SER A 60 -2.44 1.89 12.24
N LYS A 61 -2.52 2.59 13.38
CA LYS A 61 -2.98 2.01 14.66
C LYS A 61 -4.42 1.53 14.59
N GLU A 62 -5.32 2.30 13.98
CA GLU A 62 -6.72 1.90 13.79
C GLU A 62 -6.84 0.64 12.94
N ILE A 63 -6.03 0.54 11.88
CA ILE A 63 -5.98 -0.64 11.01
C ILE A 63 -5.43 -1.85 11.77
N GLU A 64 -4.30 -1.70 12.48
CA GLU A 64 -3.70 -2.74 13.32
C GLU A 64 -4.69 -3.26 14.37
N ASN A 65 -5.39 -2.36 15.07
CA ASN A 65 -6.40 -2.73 16.07
C ASN A 65 -7.53 -3.56 15.46
N LYS A 66 -8.03 -3.18 14.26
CA LYS A 66 -9.07 -3.94 13.54
C LYS A 66 -8.60 -5.32 13.13
N TYR A 67 -7.38 -5.44 12.64
CA TYR A 67 -6.78 -6.73 12.29
C TYR A 67 -6.58 -7.61 13.53
N CYS A 68 -6.12 -7.02 14.62
CA CYS A 68 -5.90 -7.72 15.88
C CYS A 68 -7.22 -8.25 16.45
N LEU A 69 -8.29 -7.45 16.42
CA LEU A 69 -9.63 -7.88 16.83
C LEU A 69 -10.11 -9.08 16.00
N ARG A 70 -10.03 -9.00 14.67
CA ARG A 70 -10.43 -10.11 13.79
C ARG A 70 -9.57 -11.36 14.01
N GLY A 71 -8.27 -11.19 14.20
CA GLY A 71 -7.34 -12.29 14.51
C GLY A 71 -7.70 -12.98 15.82
N ALA A 72 -8.04 -12.21 16.86
CA ALA A 72 -8.48 -12.74 18.15
C ALA A 72 -9.82 -13.48 18.05
N GLU A 73 -10.76 -12.97 17.25
CA GLU A 73 -12.06 -13.63 17.02
C GLU A 73 -11.91 -14.94 16.26
N TRP A 74 -11.10 -14.96 15.20
CA TRP A 74 -10.93 -16.12 14.33
C TRP A 74 -9.85 -17.09 14.81
N GLY A 75 -9.08 -16.72 15.84
CA GLY A 75 -8.00 -17.53 16.37
C GLY A 75 -6.80 -17.66 15.43
N VAL A 76 -6.55 -16.66 14.57
CA VAL A 76 -5.47 -16.71 13.58
C VAL A 76 -4.53 -15.50 13.68
N GLY A 77 -3.24 -15.72 13.41
CA GLY A 77 -2.22 -14.68 13.39
C GLY A 77 -1.65 -14.31 14.77
N ASP A 78 -0.84 -13.26 14.80
CA ASP A 78 -0.06 -12.86 16.00
C ASP A 78 -0.93 -12.36 17.17
N CYS A 79 -2.17 -11.97 16.89
CA CYS A 79 -3.17 -11.57 17.89
C CYS A 79 -4.18 -12.69 18.21
N SER A 80 -3.90 -13.94 17.86
CA SER A 80 -4.81 -15.06 18.15
C SER A 80 -5.00 -15.21 19.67
N ALA A 81 -6.25 -15.46 20.07
CA ALA A 81 -6.59 -15.86 21.43
C ALA A 81 -6.59 -17.39 21.58
N GLU A 82 -5.91 -18.09 20.67
CA GLU A 82 -5.83 -19.55 20.66
C GLU A 82 -4.93 -20.01 21.82
N GLY A 83 -5.41 -20.98 22.62
CA GLY A 83 -4.73 -21.44 23.82
C GLY A 83 -5.01 -20.63 25.10
N MET A 84 -5.75 -19.52 25.01
CA MET A 84 -6.31 -18.85 26.21
C MET A 84 -7.50 -19.64 26.77
N SER A 85 -7.76 -19.50 28.07
CA SER A 85 -9.03 -20.01 28.62
C SER A 85 -10.22 -19.25 28.02
N PRO A 86 -11.44 -19.84 27.97
CA PRO A 86 -12.61 -19.18 27.39
C PRO A 86 -12.88 -17.80 28.00
N ASP A 87 -12.77 -17.67 29.33
CA ASP A 87 -12.98 -16.41 30.05
C ASP A 87 -11.92 -15.36 29.72
N GLU A 88 -10.66 -15.76 29.54
CA GLU A 88 -9.56 -14.85 29.17
C GLU A 88 -9.70 -14.38 27.73
N ARG A 89 -10.10 -15.27 26.82
CA ARG A 89 -10.38 -14.95 25.42
C ARG A 89 -11.50 -13.92 25.31
N GLU A 90 -12.60 -14.11 26.02
CA GLU A 90 -13.72 -13.15 26.00
C GLU A 90 -13.33 -11.78 26.56
N LYS A 91 -12.58 -11.74 27.66
CA LYS A 91 -12.05 -10.49 28.24
C LYS A 91 -11.08 -9.78 27.28
N PHE A 92 -10.21 -10.54 26.61
CA PHE A 92 -9.27 -10.00 25.64
C PHE A 92 -9.97 -9.42 24.41
N ILE A 93 -10.96 -10.13 23.85
CA ILE A 93 -11.77 -9.64 22.73
C ILE A 93 -12.57 -8.41 23.14
N ALA A 94 -13.15 -8.37 24.34
CA ALA A 94 -13.88 -7.20 24.84
C ALA A 94 -12.99 -5.95 24.93
N MET A 95 -11.74 -6.11 25.41
CA MET A 95 -10.75 -5.03 25.45
C MET A 95 -10.38 -4.54 24.05
N LEU A 96 -10.25 -5.43 23.07
CA LEU A 96 -9.98 -5.05 21.67
C LEU A 96 -11.17 -4.33 21.02
N LYS A 97 -12.40 -4.75 21.31
CA LYS A 97 -13.63 -4.09 20.84
C LYS A 97 -13.73 -2.65 21.35
N GLU A 98 -13.43 -2.43 22.63
CA GLU A 98 -13.37 -1.09 23.22
C GLU A 98 -12.33 -0.19 22.50
N ARG A 99 -11.16 -0.74 22.16
CA ARG A 99 -10.11 -0.01 21.42
C ARG A 99 -10.48 0.32 19.98
N VAL A 100 -11.28 -0.52 19.32
CA VAL A 100 -11.78 -0.29 17.94
C VAL A 100 -13.03 0.59 17.93
N GLY A 101 -13.68 0.77 19.08
CA GLY A 101 -14.95 1.50 19.21
C GLY A 101 -16.17 0.69 18.80
N GLU A 102 -16.04 -0.64 18.73
CA GLU A 102 -17.17 -1.57 18.59
C GLU A 102 -17.73 -1.83 19.99
N LYS A 103 -19.01 -1.53 20.20
CA LYS A 103 -19.71 -1.80 21.48
C LYS A 103 -20.14 -3.25 21.55
#